data_AF-A0ABD5QJZ7-F1
#
_entry.id   AF-A0ABD5QJZ7-F1
#
_cell.length_a   1.000
_cell.length_b   1.000
_cell.length_c   1.000
_cell.angle_alpha   90.00
_cell.angle_beta   90.00
_cell.angle_gamma   90.00
#
_symmetry.space_group_name_H-M   'P 1'
#
loop_
_entity.id
_entity.type
_entity.pdbx_description
1 polymer ?
#
loop_
_entity_poly.entity_id
_entity_poly.type
_entity_poly.pdbx_seq_one_letter_code
_entity_poly.pdbx_strand_id
1 'polypeptide(L)' 'MSSLVQQVIDFWGTRTAQAIGTVVVLSISAYTLVYDTGMYALISGIVTLAVGLLMLYDLLAE' A
#
# COMPACT_ATOMS: atom_id res chain seq x y z
N MET A 1 -5.27 2.82 -26.31
CA MET A 1 -4.60 2.26 -25.12
C MET A 1 -4.40 0.76 -25.38
N SER A 2 -3.21 0.22 -25.10
CA SER A 2 -2.86 -1.21 -25.34
C SER A 2 -3.65 -2.13 -24.40
N SER A 3 -4.03 -3.33 -24.86
CA SER A 3 -4.80 -4.32 -24.06
C SER A 3 -4.11 -4.70 -22.74
N LEU A 4 -2.78 -4.63 -22.70
CA LEU A 4 -1.99 -4.91 -21.49
C LEU A 4 -2.21 -3.85 -20.41
N VAL A 5 -2.34 -2.57 -20.79
CA VAL A 5 -2.57 -1.48 -19.83
C VAL A 5 -3.95 -1.61 -19.21
N GLN A 6 -4.96 -1.98 -20.01
CA GLN A 6 -6.32 -2.19 -19.52
C GLN A 6 -6.39 -3.36 -18.52
N GLN A 7 -5.73 -4.48 -18.83
CA GLN A 7 -5.70 -5.65 -17.93
C GLN A 7 -5.01 -5.35 -16.60
N VAL A 8 -3.95 -4.53 -16.60
CA VAL A 8 -3.30 -4.10 -15.36
C VAL A 8 -4.24 -3.21 -14.55
N ILE A 9 -4.93 -2.26 -15.19
CA ILE A 9 -5.90 -1.39 -14.50
C ILE A 9 -7.05 -2.21 -13.90
N ASP A 10 -7.61 -3.13 -14.67
CA ASP A 10 -8.70 -4.01 -14.22
C ASP A 10 -8.24 -4.91 -13.07
N PHE A 11 -6.99 -5.40 -13.12
CA PHE A 11 -6.41 -6.20 -12.04
C PHE A 11 -6.22 -5.38 -10.76
N TRP A 12 -5.70 -4.16 -10.86
CA TRP A 12 -5.53 -3.25 -9.72
C TRP A 12 -6.85 -2.86 -9.05
N GLY A 13 -7.97 -2.89 -9.79
CA GLY A 13 -9.31 -2.67 -9.23
C GLY A 13 -9.91 -3.86 -8.48
N THR A 14 -9.25 -5.02 -8.47
CA THR A 14 -9.76 -6.20 -7.74
C THR A 14 -9.43 -6.15 -6.25
N ARG A 15 -10.33 -6.67 -5.40
CA ARG A 15 -10.09 -6.82 -3.95
C ARG A 15 -8.78 -7.56 -3.65
N THR A 16 -8.42 -8.55 -4.47
CA THR A 16 -7.18 -9.31 -4.31
C THR A 16 -5.95 -8.44 -4.52
N ALA A 17 -5.94 -7.58 -5.55
CA ALA A 17 -4.82 -6.67 -5.78
C ALA A 17 -4.73 -5.58 -4.70
N GLN A 18 -5.86 -5.06 -4.24
CA GLN A 18 -5.91 -4.15 -3.08
C GLN A 18 -5.37 -4.81 -1.81
N ALA A 19 -5.73 -6.07 -1.54
CA ALA A 19 -5.22 -6.81 -0.39
C ALA A 19 -3.71 -7.00 -0.45
N ILE A 20 -3.17 -7.41 -1.61
CA ILE A 20 -1.73 -7.57 -1.82
C ILE A 20 -1.02 -6.21 -1.68
N GLY A 21 -1.55 -5.16 -2.31
CA GLY A 21 -1.02 -3.81 -2.22
C GLY A 21 -0.99 -3.30 -0.77
N THR A 22 -2.07 -3.54 -0.02
CA THR A 22 -2.17 -3.20 1.41
C THR A 22 -1.07 -3.88 2.21
N VAL A 23 -0.87 -5.19 2.03
CA VAL A 23 0.19 -5.95 2.72
C VAL A 23 1.57 -5.40 2.40
N VAL A 24 1.84 -5.09 1.14
CA VAL A 24 3.13 -4.53 0.70
C VAL A 24 3.37 -3.16 1.33
N VAL A 25 2.37 -2.26 1.27
CA VAL A 25 2.46 -0.91 1.83
C VAL A 25 2.69 -0.95 3.34
N LEU A 26 1.93 -1.79 4.06
CA LEU A 26 2.12 -1.98 5.51
C LEU A 26 3.51 -2.55 5.83
N SER A 27 3.98 -3.53 5.06
CA SER A 27 5.32 -4.12 5.26
C SER A 27 6.44 -3.11 5.04
N ILE A 28 6.33 -2.29 3.98
CA ILE A 28 7.29 -1.21 3.72
C ILE A 28 7.25 -0.21 4.88
N SER A 29 6.07 0.24 5.30
CA SER A 29 5.96 1.20 6.40
C SER A 29 6.59 0.68 7.70
N ALA A 30 6.37 -0.59 8.04
CA ALA A 30 6.97 -1.23 9.20
C ALA A 30 8.49 -1.32 9.08
N TYR A 31 9.00 -1.69 7.90
CA TYR A 31 10.43 -1.72 7.64
C TYR A 31 11.06 -0.33 7.82
N THR A 32 10.50 0.70 7.19
CA THR A 32 11.02 2.07 7.25
C THR A 32 11.00 2.61 8.68
N LEU A 33 9.96 2.31 9.47
CA LEU A 33 9.84 2.78 10.85
C LEU A 33 10.75 2.03 11.83
N VAL A 34 11.05 0.75 11.56
CA VAL A 34 11.83 -0.10 12.49
C VAL A 34 13.32 -0.05 12.19
N TYR A 35 13.71 -0.01 10.91
CA TYR A 35 15.10 -0.23 10.50
C TYR A 35 15.81 1.02 9.99
N ASP A 36 15.09 2.08 9.60
CA ASP A 36 15.69 3.27 9.02
C ASP A 36 15.65 4.44 10.01
N THR A 37 16.84 4.90 10.44
CA THR A 37 16.97 6.02 11.37
C THR A 37 17.18 7.32 10.61
N GLY A 38 16.10 8.08 10.42
CA GLY A 38 16.14 9.42 9.85
C GLY A 38 14.81 10.13 9.97
N MET A 39 14.83 11.46 10.12
CA MET A 39 13.59 12.26 10.22
C MET A 39 12.69 12.07 8.99
N TYR A 40 13.28 11.95 7.80
CA TYR A 40 12.56 11.64 6.56
C TYR A 40 11.97 10.24 6.54
N ALA A 41 12.69 9.24 7.06
CA ALA A 41 12.21 7.86 7.19
C ALA A 41 11.04 7.74 8.17
N LEU A 42 11.08 8.53 9.25
CA LEU A 42 9.99 8.62 10.23
C LEU A 42 8.73 9.23 9.62
N ILE A 43 8.87 10.37 8.92
CA ILE A 43 7.74 11.03 8.25
C ILE A 43 7.17 10.14 7.15
N SER A 44 8.02 9.59 6.27
CA SER A 44 7.58 8.73 5.18
C SER A 44 6.97 7.44 5.72
N GLY A 45 7.57 6.83 6.74
CA GLY A 45 7.05 5.65 7.43
C GLY A 45 5.66 5.86 8.00
N ILE A 46 5.42 6.97 8.73
CA ILE A 46 4.11 7.31 9.29
C ILE A 46 3.06 7.54 8.19
N VAL A 47 3.42 8.29 7.13
CA VAL A 47 2.50 8.55 6.00
C VAL A 47 2.14 7.24 5.31
N THR A 48 3.13 6.40 5.03
CA THR A 48 2.93 5.11 4.35
C THR A 48 2.11 4.15 5.21
N LEU A 49 2.31 4.17 6.55
CA LEU A 49 1.52 3.41 7.49
C LEU A 49 0.05 3.86 7.49
N ALA A 50 -0.20 5.18 7.53
CA ALA A 50 -1.56 5.72 7.47
C ALA A 50 -2.27 5.32 6.16
N VAL A 51 -1.58 5.39 5.03
CA VAL A 51 -2.12 4.92 3.74
C VAL A 51 -2.42 3.42 3.78
N GLY A 52 -1.51 2.60 4.28
CA GLY A 52 -1.73 1.15 4.41
C GLY A 52 -2.91 0.81 5.31
N LEU A 53 -3.10 1.54 6.41
CA LEU A 53 -4.25 1.35 7.30
C LEU A 53 -5.57 1.79 6.65
N LEU A 54 -5.57 2.87 5.86
CA LEU A 54 -6.75 3.27 5.10
C LEU A 54 -7.11 2.23 4.04
N MET A 55 -6.13 1.71 3.30
CA MET A 55 -6.37 0.64 2.33
C MET A 55 -6.91 -0.64 3.00
N LEU A 56 -6.38 -0.98 4.18
CA LEU A 56 -6.88 -2.11 4.96
C LEU A 56 -8.31 -1.89 5.45
N TYR A 57 -8.62 -0.68 5.91
CA TYR A 57 -9.97 -0.32 6.33
C TYR A 57 -10.96 -0.42 5.16
N ASP A 58 -10.61 0.12 3.99
CA ASP A 58 -11.43 0.03 2.78
C ASP A 58 -11.70 -1.43 2.40
N LEU A 59 -10.67 -2.28 2.46
CA LEU A 59 -10.79 -3.71 2.18
C LEU A 59 -11.73 -4.45 3.16
N LEU A 60 -11.75 -4.05 4.44
CA LEU A 60 -12.49 -4.70 5.52
C LEU A 60 -13.91 -4.14 5.71
N ALA A 61 -14.13 -2.86 5.41
CA ALA A 61 -15.40 -2.19 5.57
C ALA A 61 -16.37 -2.42 4.39
N GLU A 62 -15.85 -2.93 3.27
CA GLU A 62 -16.58 -3.34 2.06
C GLU A 62 -16.88 -4.85 2.02
#